data_AF-A0A940WK84-F1
#
_entry.id   AF-A0A940WK84-F1
#
_cell.length_a   1.000
_cell.length_b   1.000
_cell.length_c   1.000
_cell.angle_alpha   90.00
_cell.angle_beta   90.00
_cell.angle_gamma   90.00
#
_symmetry.space_group_name_H-M   'P 1'
#
loop_
_entity.id
_entity.type
_entity.pdbx_description
1 polymer ?
#
loop_
_entity_poly.entity_id
_entity_poly.type
_entity_poly.pdbx_seq_one_letter_code
_entity_poly.pdbx_strand_id
1 'polypeptide(L)'
;LTFSFALILGDLVKIVWGPEYRSVTVPAFFQGSAEIFGLPLPWYNLFLLIIGPCIAVFLWLVINRTNLGKIARAAAVDGEMVGAVGINTGWVFAFTFALGSFLAGLGGALIAPMVNISLGMDHSLIMETFLIVIIGGLGNMWGALLGSLIFGMTQSLGILVWPQFGIVFPYLAVVVVLVVRPRGLLGSTW
;
A
#
# COMPACT_ATOMS: atom_id res chain seq x y z
N LEU A 1 -11.14 22.28 7.32
CA LEU A 1 -9.78 22.54 6.79
C LEU A 1 -9.29 21.41 5.90
N THR A 2 -9.32 20.14 6.34
CA THR A 2 -8.82 18.98 5.57
C THR A 2 -9.62 18.66 4.30
N PHE A 3 -10.96 18.70 4.34
CA PHE A 3 -11.79 18.43 3.15
C PHE A 3 -11.59 19.48 2.04
N SER A 4 -11.52 20.76 2.43
CA SER A 4 -11.23 21.87 1.51
C SER A 4 -9.85 21.73 0.87
N PHE A 5 -8.85 21.30 1.64
CA PHE A 5 -7.50 21.06 1.13
C PHE A 5 -7.45 19.88 0.16
N ALA A 6 -8.21 18.81 0.44
CA ALA A 6 -8.35 17.67 -0.46
C ALA A 6 -9.02 18.06 -1.79
N LEU A 7 -10.06 18.89 -1.76
CA LEU A 7 -10.71 19.42 -2.96
C LEU A 7 -9.76 20.31 -3.77
N ILE A 8 -9.03 21.22 -3.12
CA ILE A 8 -8.03 22.08 -3.78
C ILE A 8 -6.95 21.22 -4.44
N LEU A 9 -6.43 20.20 -3.76
CA LEU A 9 -5.45 19.26 -4.35
C LEU A 9 -6.05 18.50 -5.55
N GLY A 10 -7.29 18.03 -5.45
CA GLY A 10 -7.98 17.35 -6.54
C GLY A 10 -8.16 18.25 -7.77
N ASP A 11 -8.57 19.50 -7.57
CA ASP A 11 -8.69 20.49 -8.64
C ASP A 11 -7.33 20.89 -9.22
N LEU A 12 -6.27 20.96 -8.41
CA LEU A 12 -4.91 21.25 -8.87
C LEU A 12 -4.39 20.11 -9.76
N VAL A 13 -4.62 18.86 -9.38
CA VAL A 13 -4.31 17.69 -10.21
C VAL A 13 -5.08 17.73 -11.53
N LYS A 14 -6.37 18.08 -11.48
CA LYS A 14 -7.21 18.23 -12.68
C LYS A 14 -6.70 19.32 -13.62
N ILE A 15 -6.19 20.43 -13.10
CA ILE A 15 -5.61 21.52 -13.89
C ILE A 15 -4.28 21.11 -14.54
N VAL A 16 -3.41 20.41 -13.81
CA VAL A 16 -2.07 20.04 -14.30
C VAL A 16 -2.10 18.86 -15.27
N TRP A 17 -2.91 17.83 -15.01
CA TRP A 17 -2.95 16.60 -15.81
C TRP A 17 -4.13 16.49 -16.78
N GLY A 18 -5.16 17.32 -16.60
CA GLY A 18 -6.38 17.29 -17.40
C GLY A 18 -7.40 16.22 -16.94
N PRO A 19 -8.64 16.28 -17.42
CA PRO A 19 -9.71 15.36 -17.05
C PRO A 19 -9.73 14.03 -17.83
N GLU A 20 -8.83 13.85 -18.79
CA GLU A 20 -8.76 12.64 -19.63
C GLU A 20 -8.10 11.47 -18.90
N TYR A 21 -8.65 10.28 -19.11
CA TYR A 21 -8.06 9.02 -18.65
C TYR A 21 -6.66 8.86 -19.25
N ARG A 22 -5.63 9.02 -18.42
CA ARG A 22 -4.23 8.85 -18.81
C ARG A 22 -3.75 7.51 -18.30
N SER A 23 -3.67 6.53 -19.19
CA SER A 23 -2.89 5.32 -18.95
C SER A 23 -1.42 5.64 -19.16
N VAL A 24 -0.59 5.50 -18.13
CA VAL A 24 0.86 5.62 -18.27
C VAL A 24 1.34 4.42 -19.10
N THR A 25 1.86 4.69 -20.29
CA THR A 25 2.45 3.64 -21.13
C THR A 25 3.65 3.04 -20.40
N VAL A 26 3.68 1.70 -20.30
CA VAL A 26 4.84 0.98 -19.76
C VAL A 26 6.11 1.41 -20.52
N PRO A 27 7.20 1.78 -19.82
CA PRO A 27 8.45 2.21 -20.44
C PRO A 27 8.96 1.16 -21.44
N ALA A 28 9.56 1.61 -22.55
CA ALA A 28 10.00 0.75 -23.66
C ALA A 28 10.90 -0.43 -23.25
N PHE A 29 11.63 -0.31 -22.14
CA PHE A 29 12.46 -1.38 -21.56
C PHE A 29 11.67 -2.60 -21.04
N PHE A 30 10.36 -2.46 -20.82
CA PHE A 30 9.45 -3.50 -20.32
C PHE A 30 8.46 -4.00 -21.39
N GLN A 31 8.61 -3.58 -22.65
CA GLN A 31 7.72 -3.95 -23.77
C GLN A 31 7.91 -5.39 -24.29
N GLY A 32 8.33 -6.31 -23.42
CA GLY A 32 8.43 -7.75 -23.70
C GLY A 32 7.46 -8.55 -22.84
N SER A 33 6.90 -9.61 -23.40
CA SER A 33 6.21 -10.66 -22.65
C SER A 33 7.12 -11.87 -22.54
N ALA A 34 7.35 -12.35 -21.32
CA ALA A 34 7.95 -13.66 -21.13
C ALA A 34 6.82 -14.69 -21.12
N GLU A 35 6.89 -15.69 -21.99
CA GLU A 35 5.98 -16.83 -21.92
C GLU A 35 6.45 -17.74 -20.77
N ILE A 36 5.79 -17.64 -19.63
CA ILE A 36 5.95 -18.57 -18.52
C ILE A 36 4.70 -19.43 -18.49
N PHE A 37 4.87 -20.76 -18.58
CA PHE A 37 3.76 -21.72 -18.56
C PHE A 37 2.71 -21.54 -19.69
N GLY A 38 3.09 -20.96 -20.83
CA GLY A 38 2.17 -20.75 -21.97
C GLY A 38 1.20 -19.58 -21.82
N LEU A 39 1.35 -18.76 -20.77
CA LEU A 39 0.65 -17.48 -20.65
C LEU A 39 1.63 -16.31 -20.91
N PRO A 40 1.24 -15.33 -21.74
CA PRO A 40 2.06 -14.13 -21.94
C PRO A 40 2.01 -13.28 -20.66
N LEU A 41 3.08 -13.33 -19.87
CA LEU A 41 3.24 -12.45 -18.72
C LEU A 41 4.09 -11.24 -19.13
N PRO A 42 3.53 -10.01 -19.07
CA PRO A 42 4.31 -8.80 -19.28
C PRO A 42 5.49 -8.76 -18.30
N TRP A 43 6.67 -8.38 -18.79
CA TRP A 43 7.87 -8.23 -17.96
C TRP A 43 7.62 -7.30 -16.75
N TYR A 44 6.69 -6.35 -16.90
CA TYR A 44 6.31 -5.40 -15.85
C TYR A 44 5.67 -6.08 -14.64
N ASN A 45 4.85 -7.12 -14.84
CA ASN A 45 4.21 -7.86 -13.77
C ASN A 45 5.23 -8.67 -12.98
N LEU A 46 6.24 -9.23 -13.67
CA LEU A 46 7.36 -9.93 -13.02
C LEU A 46 8.20 -8.96 -12.19
N PHE A 47 8.46 -7.76 -12.69
CA PHE A 47 9.14 -6.72 -11.93
C PHE A 47 8.35 -6.30 -10.69
N LEU A 48 7.04 -6.11 -10.80
CA LEU A 48 6.14 -5.84 -9.66
C LEU A 48 6.18 -6.96 -8.61
N LEU A 49 6.17 -8.22 -9.07
CA LEU A 49 6.23 -9.40 -8.22
C LEU A 49 7.56 -9.52 -7.46
N ILE A 50 8.66 -8.98 -8.00
CA ILE A 50 9.97 -8.94 -7.34
C ILE A 50 10.11 -7.70 -6.45
N ILE A 51 9.72 -6.52 -6.94
CA ILE A 51 9.92 -5.25 -6.22
C ILE A 51 9.07 -5.17 -4.96
N GLY A 52 7.85 -5.74 -4.96
CA GLY A 52 6.97 -5.75 -3.79
C GLY A 52 7.61 -6.41 -2.56
N PRO A 53 8.03 -7.68 -2.66
CA PRO A 53 8.80 -8.36 -1.60
C PRO A 53 10.11 -7.65 -1.26
N CYS A 54 10.83 -7.12 -2.26
CA CYS A 54 12.06 -6.35 -2.00
C CYS A 54 11.81 -5.12 -1.12
N ILE A 55 10.75 -4.35 -1.40
CA ILE A 55 10.36 -3.18 -0.58
C ILE A 55 9.92 -3.63 0.81
N ALA A 56 9.16 -4.72 0.92
CA ALA A 56 8.74 -5.26 2.21
C ALA A 56 9.94 -5.69 3.08
N VAL A 57 10.92 -6.38 2.49
CA VAL A 57 12.17 -6.77 3.17
C VAL A 57 13.02 -5.54 3.53
N PHE A 58 13.10 -4.56 2.64
CA PHE A 58 13.79 -3.30 2.91
C PHE A 58 13.17 -2.57 4.11
N LEU A 59 11.83 -2.45 4.13
CA LEU A 59 11.11 -1.83 5.24
C LEU A 59 11.28 -2.62 6.54
N TRP A 60 11.24 -3.95 6.47
CA TRP A 60 11.53 -4.80 7.63
C TRP A 60 12.92 -4.53 8.20
N LEU A 61 13.92 -4.46 7.34
CA LEU A 61 15.30 -4.23 7.72
C LEU A 61 15.46 -2.84 8.33
N VAL A 62 14.85 -1.81 7.72
CA VAL A 62 14.86 -0.46 8.26
C VAL A 62 14.22 -0.43 9.65
N ILE A 63 13.02 -0.98 9.83
CA ILE A 63 12.32 -0.94 11.12
C ILE A 63 13.04 -1.78 12.20
N ASN A 64 13.58 -2.94 11.83
CA ASN A 64 14.07 -3.91 12.81
C ASN A 64 15.58 -3.80 13.10
N ARG A 65 16.40 -3.36 12.13
CA ARG A 65 17.85 -3.19 12.31
C ARG A 65 18.25 -1.76 12.66
N THR A 66 17.53 -0.73 12.23
CA THR A 66 17.99 0.66 12.44
C THR A 66 17.61 1.21 13.82
N ASN A 67 18.45 2.10 14.35
CA ASN A 67 18.17 2.83 15.59
C ASN A 67 16.92 3.71 15.43
N LEU A 68 16.68 4.25 14.24
CA LEU A 68 15.46 5.01 13.92
C LEU A 68 14.20 4.17 14.13
N GLY A 69 14.19 2.90 13.70
CA GLY A 69 13.06 2.01 13.93
C GLY A 69 12.82 1.62 15.40
N LYS A 70 13.87 1.59 16.23
CA LYS A 70 13.72 1.39 17.68
C LYS A 70 13.15 2.63 18.37
N ILE A 71 13.67 3.80 18.01
CA ILE A 71 13.23 5.08 18.57
C ILE A 71 11.80 5.40 18.11
N ALA A 72 11.45 5.15 16.85
CA ALA A 72 10.09 5.32 16.34
C ALA A 72 9.10 4.40 17.06
N ARG A 73 9.49 3.15 17.36
CA ARG A 73 8.65 2.25 18.16
C ARG A 73 8.50 2.71 19.60
N ALA A 74 9.57 3.20 20.23
CA ALA A 74 9.51 3.76 21.58
C ALA A 74 8.64 5.02 21.64
N ALA A 75 8.79 5.91 20.64
CA ALA A 75 8.03 7.15 20.53
C ALA A 75 6.53 6.90 20.26
N ALA A 76 6.17 5.77 19.65
CA ALA A 76 4.79 5.36 19.45
C ALA A 76 4.10 4.89 20.75
N VAL A 77 4.86 4.38 21.73
CA VAL A 77 4.34 4.01 23.05
C VAL A 77 4.24 5.24 23.94
N ASP A 78 5.35 5.98 24.07
CA ASP A 78 5.43 7.17 24.92
C ASP A 78 6.45 8.15 24.35
N GLY A 79 5.96 9.12 23.58
CA GLY A 79 6.79 10.18 23.00
C GLY A 79 7.34 11.15 24.05
N GLU A 80 6.67 11.31 25.20
CA GLU A 80 7.08 12.25 26.24
C GLU A 80 8.30 11.69 27.00
N MET A 81 8.29 10.39 27.30
CA MET A 81 9.44 9.69 27.89
C MET A 81 10.67 9.67 26.96
N VAL A 82 10.47 9.52 25.65
CA VAL A 82 11.58 9.58 24.67
C VAL A 82 12.18 10.98 24.59
N GLY A 83 11.36 12.02 24.70
CA GLY A 83 11.81 13.41 24.78
C GLY A 83 12.66 13.70 26.02
N ALA A 84 12.32 13.09 27.17
CA ALA A 84 13.06 13.26 28.42
C ALA A 84 14.48 12.68 28.38
N VAL A 85 14.75 11.69 27.52
CA VAL A 85 16.08 11.10 27.30
C VAL A 85 16.96 11.99 26.41
N GLY A 86 16.44 13.12 25.92
CA GLY A 86 17.16 14.07 25.07
C GLY A 86 17.09 13.74 23.57
N ILE A 87 16.23 12.80 23.18
CA ILE A 87 15.99 12.48 21.77
C ILE A 87 14.93 13.43 21.24
N ASN A 88 15.25 14.12 20.13
CA ASN A 88 14.27 14.97 19.47
C ASN A 88 13.21 14.12 18.74
N THR A 89 12.07 13.93 19.40
CA THR A 89 10.93 13.19 18.86
C THR A 89 10.39 13.79 17.58
N GLY A 90 10.47 15.12 17.41
CA GLY A 90 10.06 15.82 16.20
C GLY A 90 10.80 15.33 14.95
N TRP A 91 12.12 15.16 15.02
CA TRP A 91 12.91 14.63 13.89
C TRP A 91 12.59 13.17 13.57
N VAL A 92 12.34 12.35 14.59
CA VAL A 92 11.99 10.94 14.41
C VAL A 92 10.62 10.81 13.73
N PHE A 93 9.63 11.59 14.18
CA PHE A 93 8.31 11.65 13.56
C PHE A 93 8.39 12.17 12.13
N ALA A 94 9.13 13.26 11.89
CA ALA A 94 9.30 13.82 10.54
C ALA A 94 9.96 12.80 9.59
N PHE A 95 10.99 12.08 10.04
CA PHE A 95 11.65 11.05 9.23
C PHE A 95 10.71 9.87 8.94
N THR A 96 9.97 9.38 9.95
CA THR A 96 9.02 8.28 9.78
C THR A 96 7.90 8.67 8.82
N PHE A 97 7.40 9.89 8.94
CA PHE A 97 6.39 10.45 8.06
C PHE A 97 6.90 10.64 6.62
N ALA A 98 8.13 11.15 6.45
CA ALA A 98 8.77 11.30 5.15
C ALA A 98 8.98 9.94 4.47
N LEU A 99 9.42 8.93 5.23
CA LEU A 99 9.62 7.57 4.74
C LEU A 99 8.29 6.91 4.34
N GLY A 100 7.23 7.08 5.13
CA GLY A 100 5.88 6.61 4.80
C GLY A 100 5.33 7.29 3.54
N SER A 101 5.49 8.60 3.44
CA SER A 101 5.06 9.38 2.27
C SER A 101 5.82 8.98 1.00
N PHE A 102 7.12 8.75 1.11
CA PHE A 102 7.95 8.25 0.02
C PHE A 102 7.49 6.87 -0.47
N LEU A 103 7.21 5.94 0.46
CA LEU A 103 6.71 4.60 0.11
C LEU A 103 5.31 4.63 -0.50
N ALA A 104 4.43 5.51 -0.02
CA ALA A 104 3.11 5.70 -0.60
C ALA A 104 3.20 6.23 -2.04
N GLY A 105 4.07 7.22 -2.29
CA GLY A 105 4.33 7.73 -3.64
C GLY A 105 4.94 6.68 -4.57
N LEU A 106 5.89 5.89 -4.06
CA LEU A 106 6.51 4.78 -4.82
C LEU A 106 5.47 3.71 -5.18
N GLY A 107 4.62 3.31 -4.22
CA GLY A 107 3.53 2.36 -4.47
C GLY A 107 2.52 2.85 -5.52
N GLY A 108 2.10 4.12 -5.42
CA GLY A 108 1.22 4.73 -6.41
C GLY A 108 1.83 4.78 -7.82
N ALA A 109 3.12 5.14 -7.92
CA ALA A 109 3.83 5.17 -9.20
C ALA A 109 3.97 3.78 -9.85
N LEU A 110 4.11 2.72 -9.05
CA LEU A 110 4.15 1.33 -9.53
C LEU A 110 2.79 0.80 -9.98
N ILE A 111 1.69 1.32 -9.44
CA ILE A 111 0.33 0.90 -9.82
C ILE A 111 -0.20 1.70 -11.03
N ALA A 112 0.29 2.94 -11.21
CA ALA A 112 -0.13 3.88 -12.26
C ALA A 112 -0.23 3.31 -13.69
N PRO A 113 0.67 2.44 -14.19
CA PRO A 113 0.54 1.87 -15.53
C PRO A 113 -0.37 0.63 -15.59
N MET A 114 -0.75 0.05 -14.45
CA MET A 114 -1.67 -1.10 -14.38
C MET A 114 -3.13 -0.68 -14.28
N VAL A 115 -3.39 0.53 -13.79
CA VAL A 115 -4.74 1.05 -13.53
C VAL A 115 -4.95 2.34 -14.30
N ASN A 116 -6.12 2.51 -14.90
CA ASN A 116 -6.48 3.78 -15.52
C ASN A 116 -6.66 4.86 -14.44
N ILE A 117 -5.81 5.88 -14.49
CA ILE A 117 -5.90 7.02 -13.58
C ILE A 117 -7.17 7.80 -13.93
N SER A 118 -8.08 7.86 -12.96
CA SER A 118 -9.37 8.54 -13.08
C SER A 118 -9.59 9.45 -11.87
N LEU A 119 -10.40 10.50 -12.05
CA LEU A 119 -10.77 11.39 -10.95
C LEU A 119 -11.65 10.63 -9.95
N GLY A 120 -11.29 10.67 -8.66
CA GLY A 120 -11.96 9.95 -7.58
C GLY A 120 -11.32 8.61 -7.19
N MET A 121 -10.21 8.23 -7.84
CA MET A 121 -9.45 7.01 -7.53
C MET A 121 -8.87 7.00 -6.10
N ASP A 122 -8.68 8.18 -5.50
CA ASP A 122 -8.21 8.35 -4.13
C ASP A 122 -9.14 7.65 -3.12
N HIS A 123 -10.45 7.76 -3.31
CA HIS A 123 -11.42 7.17 -2.38
C HIS A 123 -11.39 5.64 -2.40
N SER A 124 -11.31 5.05 -3.60
CA SER A 124 -11.17 3.60 -3.75
C SER A 124 -9.84 3.11 -3.18
N LEU A 125 -8.74 3.80 -3.45
CA LEU A 125 -7.40 3.41 -2.96
C LEU A 125 -7.30 3.48 -1.44
N ILE A 126 -7.86 4.52 -0.81
CA ILE A 126 -7.90 4.65 0.65
C ILE A 126 -8.70 3.49 1.26
N MET A 127 -9.85 3.15 0.68
CA MET A 127 -10.67 2.03 1.15
C MET A 127 -9.93 0.68 1.03
N GLU A 128 -9.34 0.38 -0.13
CA GLU A 128 -8.59 -0.86 -0.33
C GLU A 128 -7.38 -0.96 0.62
N THR A 129 -6.62 0.13 0.77
CA THR A 129 -5.47 0.17 1.67
C THR A 129 -5.89 -0.04 3.13
N PHE A 130 -7.00 0.58 3.54
CA PHE A 130 -7.54 0.43 4.89
C PHE A 130 -7.94 -1.01 5.19
N LEU A 131 -8.63 -1.66 4.23
CA LEU A 131 -9.01 -3.06 4.36
C LEU A 131 -7.80 -3.98 4.49
N ILE A 132 -6.77 -3.77 3.67
CA ILE A 132 -5.51 -4.53 3.72
C ILE A 132 -4.84 -4.40 5.09
N VAL A 133 -4.75 -3.18 5.63
CA VAL A 133 -4.12 -2.91 6.93
C VAL A 133 -4.91 -3.57 8.08
N ILE A 134 -6.24 -3.52 8.03
CA ILE A 134 -7.10 -4.16 9.04
C ILE A 134 -6.97 -5.68 9.00
N ILE A 135 -6.99 -6.28 7.80
CA ILE A 135 -6.77 -7.73 7.63
C ILE A 135 -5.44 -8.15 8.25
N GLY A 136 -4.39 -7.36 7.98
CA GLY A 136 -3.06 -7.63 8.50
C GLY A 136 -2.93 -7.47 10.01
N GLY A 137 -3.66 -6.52 10.59
CA GLY A 137 -3.56 -6.11 11.98
C GLY A 137 -2.73 -4.83 12.12
N LEU A 138 -3.27 -3.86 12.88
CA LEU A 138 -2.65 -2.55 13.07
C LEU A 138 -1.24 -2.70 13.66
N GLY A 139 -0.27 -2.15 12.92
CA GLY A 139 1.13 -2.08 13.33
C GLY A 139 1.95 -3.37 13.19
N ASN A 140 1.38 -4.43 12.58
CA ASN A 140 2.13 -5.63 12.23
C ASN A 140 2.42 -5.70 10.73
N MET A 141 3.67 -5.40 10.36
CA MET A 141 4.09 -5.30 8.96
C MET A 141 3.99 -6.64 8.20
N TRP A 142 4.30 -7.77 8.86
CA TRP A 142 4.13 -9.11 8.25
C TRP A 142 2.66 -9.43 8.02
N GLY A 143 1.80 -8.99 8.94
CA GLY A 143 0.36 -9.10 8.81
C GLY A 143 -0.14 -8.34 7.58
N ALA A 144 0.29 -7.09 7.40
CA ALA A 144 -0.08 -6.27 6.25
C ALA A 144 0.38 -6.88 4.91
N LEU A 145 1.57 -7.49 4.86
CA LEU A 145 2.07 -8.19 3.66
C LEU A 145 1.23 -9.42 3.31
N LEU A 146 0.85 -10.23 4.31
CA LEU A 146 -0.05 -11.36 4.11
C LEU A 146 -1.45 -10.90 3.71
N GLY A 147 -1.94 -9.80 4.32
CA GLY A 147 -3.23 -9.21 4.01
C GLY A 147 -3.33 -8.71 2.58
N SER A 148 -2.30 -8.02 2.08
CA SER A 148 -2.26 -7.54 0.70
C SER A 148 -2.18 -8.69 -0.30
N LEU A 149 -1.44 -9.75 0.03
CA LEU A 149 -1.35 -10.96 -0.79
C LEU A 149 -2.72 -11.66 -0.91
N ILE A 150 -3.42 -11.85 0.22
CA ILE A 150 -4.76 -12.46 0.23
C ILE A 150 -5.76 -11.59 -0.52
N PHE A 151 -5.70 -10.27 -0.33
CA PHE A 151 -6.54 -9.31 -1.04
C PHE A 151 -6.32 -9.42 -2.56
N GLY A 152 -5.08 -9.36 -3.02
CA GLY A 152 -4.73 -9.45 -4.44
C GLY A 152 -5.09 -10.80 -5.09
N MET A 153 -4.87 -11.89 -4.36
CA MET A 153 -5.27 -13.24 -4.82
C MET A 153 -6.79 -13.35 -4.94
N THR A 154 -7.53 -12.84 -3.95
CA THR A 154 -8.99 -12.84 -3.98
C THR A 154 -9.53 -11.95 -5.10
N GLN A 155 -8.92 -10.80 -5.33
CA GLN A 155 -9.28 -9.91 -6.43
C GLN A 155 -9.09 -10.61 -7.78
N SER A 156 -7.94 -11.27 -7.97
CA SER A 156 -7.63 -11.99 -9.20
C SER A 156 -8.57 -13.18 -9.44
N LEU A 157 -8.89 -13.94 -8.39
CA LEU A 157 -9.87 -15.04 -8.46
C LEU A 157 -11.30 -14.54 -8.70
N GLY A 158 -11.68 -13.42 -8.08
CA GLY A 158 -13.00 -12.81 -8.26
C GLY A 158 -13.24 -12.37 -9.70
N ILE A 159 -12.22 -11.80 -10.33
CA ILE A 159 -12.27 -11.44 -11.76
C ILE A 159 -12.40 -12.70 -12.64
N LEU A 160 -11.75 -13.81 -12.28
CA LEU A 160 -11.77 -15.06 -13.06
C LEU A 160 -13.12 -15.79 -12.97
N VAL A 161 -13.74 -15.87 -11.79
CA VAL A 161 -14.98 -16.64 -11.59
C VAL A 161 -16.20 -15.85 -12.06
N TRP A 162 -16.36 -14.61 -11.62
CA TRP A 162 -17.47 -13.73 -12.00
C TRP A 162 -17.03 -12.27 -12.10
N PRO A 163 -16.66 -11.79 -13.30
CA PRO A 163 -16.22 -10.42 -13.52
C PRO A 163 -17.20 -9.36 -12.98
N GLN A 164 -18.51 -9.64 -13.10
CA GLN A 164 -19.60 -8.78 -12.61
C GLN A 164 -19.60 -8.55 -11.09
N PHE A 165 -19.03 -9.48 -10.30
CA PHE A 165 -18.90 -9.37 -8.84
C PHE A 165 -17.44 -9.28 -8.39
N GLY A 166 -16.50 -9.05 -9.31
CA GLY A 166 -15.05 -9.07 -9.01
C GLY A 166 -14.65 -8.11 -7.89
N ILE A 167 -15.35 -6.98 -7.75
CA ILE A 167 -15.13 -6.02 -6.66
C ILE A 167 -15.65 -6.56 -5.32
N VAL A 168 -16.70 -7.37 -5.28
CA VAL A 168 -17.31 -7.84 -4.01
C VAL A 168 -16.45 -8.92 -3.35
N PHE A 169 -15.79 -9.77 -4.14
CA PHE A 169 -14.97 -10.88 -3.64
C PHE A 169 -13.87 -10.46 -2.64
N PRO A 170 -13.00 -9.47 -2.93
CA PRO A 170 -11.99 -9.02 -1.98
C PRO A 170 -12.59 -8.53 -0.66
N TYR A 171 -13.70 -7.78 -0.73
CA TYR A 171 -14.38 -7.24 0.46
C TYR A 171 -15.02 -8.36 1.28
N LEU A 172 -15.60 -9.37 0.62
CA LEU A 172 -16.15 -10.53 1.29
C LEU A 172 -15.05 -11.34 1.99
N ALA A 173 -13.88 -11.52 1.35
CA ALA A 173 -12.74 -12.15 2.01
C ALA A 173 -12.27 -11.36 3.24
N VAL A 174 -12.28 -10.03 3.20
CA VAL A 174 -11.99 -9.20 4.38
C VAL A 174 -12.96 -9.52 5.51
N VAL A 175 -14.26 -9.55 5.22
CA VAL A 175 -15.30 -9.87 6.21
C VAL A 175 -15.08 -11.26 6.80
N VAL A 176 -14.80 -12.27 5.96
CA VAL A 176 -14.52 -13.64 6.42
C VAL A 176 -13.29 -13.67 7.34
N VAL A 177 -12.20 -13.00 6.95
CA VAL A 177 -10.98 -12.96 7.75
C VAL A 177 -11.23 -12.28 9.10
N LEU A 178 -12.03 -11.21 9.14
CA LEU A 178 -12.34 -10.50 10.38
C LEU A 178 -13.27 -11.28 11.31
N VAL A 179 -14.21 -12.06 10.75
CA VAL A 179 -15.05 -12.96 11.55
C VAL A 179 -14.22 -14.06 12.20
N VAL A 180 -13.23 -14.60 11.47
CA VAL A 180 -12.37 -15.68 11.98
C VAL A 180 -11.27 -15.14 12.93
N ARG A 181 -10.70 -13.97 12.63
CA ARG A 181 -9.67 -13.31 13.44
C ARG A 181 -9.91 -11.79 13.55
N PRO A 182 -10.66 -11.32 14.56
CA PRO A 182 -10.99 -9.90 14.72
C PRO A 182 -9.79 -9.01 15.07
N ARG A 183 -8.64 -9.59 15.46
CA ARG A 183 -7.39 -8.87 15.71
C ARG A 183 -6.44 -8.81 14.50
N GLY A 184 -6.90 -9.26 13.31
CA GLY A 184 -6.06 -9.43 12.12
C GLY A 184 -5.29 -10.75 12.12
N LEU A 185 -4.72 -11.10 10.97
CA LEU A 185 -4.11 -12.40 10.68
C LEU A 185 -2.95 -12.76 11.63
N LEU A 186 -2.13 -11.80 12.04
CA LEU A 186 -0.96 -12.05 12.89
C LEU A 186 -1.03 -11.33 14.24
N GLY A 187 -2.19 -10.76 14.59
CA GLY A 187 -2.38 -9.99 15.82
C GLY A 187 -1.69 -8.63 15.77
N SER A 188 -2.32 -7.64 16.41
CA SER A 188 -1.69 -6.34 16.65
C SER A 188 -0.58 -6.49 17.69
N THR A 189 0.57 -5.86 17.43
CA THR A 189 1.71 -5.82 18.35
C THR A 189 1.70 -4.58 19.26
N TRP A 190 0.57 -3.86 19.32
CA TRP A 190 0.38 -2.63 20.09
C TRP A 190 -0.82 -2.75 21.01
#